data_AF-A0A8H4AFF0-F1
#
_entry.id   AF-A0A8H4AFF0-F1
#
_cell.length_a   1.000
_cell.length_b   1.000
_cell.length_c   1.000
_cell.angle_alpha   90.00
_cell.angle_beta   90.00
_cell.angle_gamma   90.00
#
_symmetry.space_group_name_H-M   'P 1'
#
loop_
_entity.id
_entity.type
_entity.pdbx_description
1 polymer ?
#
loop_
_entity_poly.entity_id
_entity_poly.type
_entity_poly.pdbx_seq_one_letter_code
_entity_poly.pdbx_strand_id
1 'polypeptide(L)'
;MPAIKHKKSASDVYFDTMDKISCPSKWAKEWTKDSKQKDGILFRNHRPTNASDIPIQFYHQIFETFINFTWDCQLSDRERKLVLELASVMSGVFSDESQRADAFRCWLELFFDDEIEIQSAKSNESSRIGERKIYGIIYPKIGRYRVLLANLEVKLEPGMNGDCYIQNDAYYKEFVIKSRMQDSEFYNKTCLPAFLIDLDGPNLSISGAVCVPFIICDRLTDILPLDRITYNHAKADDIARVFLALKNSIHILKDYYSSVYESREAICTTSPWFPCINEINLEEGTVTIKYKKRHSIHRNLWIVEIQTENTQEMGLVKFTQTYSKEAHGTCFELGLAPKLWAVNNLQQGWKIIVMEYLEEYKPLHTFNSEIFSKTESVVKNATKSFHDSGYVHGDLRDENIMVKYKYGKIDIKFVDFDWAGREGEAMYPESLNPAINWHVDVGWHKLIKREHDHHLVDNIYIDMSDDKPSKKRRRLSEWMS
;
A
#
# COMPACT_ATOMS: atom_id res chain seq x y z
N MET A 1 -24.92 37.45 -8.24
CA MET A 1 -23.60 36.93 -7.84
C MET A 1 -23.45 35.53 -8.42
N PRO A 2 -22.50 35.26 -9.32
CA PRO A 2 -22.29 33.91 -9.82
C PRO A 2 -21.76 33.05 -8.68
N ALA A 3 -22.40 31.91 -8.41
CA ALA A 3 -21.95 30.94 -7.43
C ALA A 3 -20.53 30.48 -7.80
N ILE A 4 -19.58 30.73 -6.90
CA ILE A 4 -18.23 30.18 -6.98
C ILE A 4 -18.39 28.66 -6.88
N LYS A 5 -18.29 27.95 -8.00
CA LYS A 5 -18.22 26.49 -8.01
C LYS A 5 -16.90 26.11 -7.33
N HIS A 6 -16.97 25.70 -6.07
CA HIS A 6 -15.83 25.05 -5.42
C HIS A 6 -15.44 23.83 -6.25
N LYS A 7 -14.19 23.82 -6.71
CA LYS A 7 -13.60 22.69 -7.44
C LYS A 7 -13.48 21.54 -6.44
N LYS A 8 -14.20 20.43 -6.65
CA LYS A 8 -14.14 19.24 -5.78
C LYS A 8 -12.68 18.76 -5.64
N SER A 9 -12.30 18.34 -4.44
CA SER A 9 -10.98 17.75 -4.21
C SER A 9 -10.87 16.38 -4.90
N ALA A 10 -9.66 15.89 -5.15
CA ALA A 10 -9.47 14.58 -5.78
C ALA A 10 -10.06 13.43 -4.93
N SER A 11 -10.02 13.55 -3.61
CA SER A 11 -10.68 12.61 -2.69
C SER A 11 -12.19 12.63 -2.83
N ASP A 12 -12.81 13.80 -2.99
CA ASP A 12 -14.27 13.89 -3.18
C ASP A 12 -14.70 13.19 -4.47
N VAL A 13 -13.91 13.34 -5.54
CA VAL A 13 -14.16 12.66 -6.83
C VAL A 13 -14.01 11.14 -6.68
N TYR A 14 -13.03 10.67 -5.89
CA TYR A 14 -12.87 9.25 -5.60
C TYR A 14 -14.10 8.69 -4.86
N PHE A 15 -14.54 9.32 -3.78
CA PHE A 15 -15.70 8.84 -3.02
C PHE A 15 -17.02 8.93 -3.82
N ASP A 16 -17.21 9.98 -4.62
CA ASP A 16 -18.33 10.08 -5.56
C ASP A 16 -18.36 8.93 -6.58
N THR A 17 -17.19 8.42 -6.95
CA THR A 17 -17.05 7.29 -7.88
C THR A 17 -17.33 5.97 -7.15
N MET A 18 -16.80 5.81 -5.93
CA MET A 18 -17.03 4.63 -5.10
C MET A 18 -18.51 4.45 -4.73
N ASP A 19 -19.25 5.53 -4.51
CA ASP A 19 -20.70 5.51 -4.22
C ASP A 19 -21.56 4.99 -5.37
N LYS A 20 -21.05 5.08 -6.61
CA LYS A 20 -21.74 4.58 -7.81
C LYS A 20 -21.46 3.11 -8.11
N ILE A 21 -20.54 2.49 -7.37
CA ILE A 21 -20.22 1.07 -7.55
C ILE A 21 -21.42 0.21 -7.12
N SER A 22 -21.66 -0.89 -7.84
CA SER A 22 -22.73 -1.84 -7.52
C SER A 22 -22.61 -2.43 -6.11
N CYS A 23 -23.69 -3.03 -5.62
CA CYS A 23 -23.69 -3.65 -4.29
C CYS A 23 -22.63 -4.77 -4.20
N PRO A 24 -22.10 -5.10 -3.00
CA PRO A 24 -20.95 -5.99 -2.84
C PRO A 24 -21.03 -7.31 -3.61
N SER A 25 -22.17 -8.00 -3.55
CA SER A 25 -22.37 -9.27 -4.26
C SER A 25 -22.43 -9.14 -5.77
N LYS A 26 -22.96 -8.03 -6.29
CA LYS A 26 -22.97 -7.74 -7.72
C LYS A 26 -21.58 -7.33 -8.18
N TRP A 27 -20.87 -6.50 -7.38
CA TRP A 27 -19.50 -6.08 -7.65
C TRP A 27 -18.56 -7.28 -7.81
N ALA A 28 -18.59 -8.22 -6.86
CA ALA A 28 -17.74 -9.41 -6.92
C ALA A 28 -18.03 -10.33 -8.13
N LYS A 29 -19.30 -10.40 -8.58
CA LYS A 29 -19.69 -11.16 -9.78
C LYS A 29 -19.30 -10.47 -11.08
N GLU A 30 -19.27 -9.14 -11.07
CA GLU A 30 -18.92 -8.31 -12.24
C GLU A 30 -17.43 -8.02 -12.32
N TRP A 31 -16.66 -8.18 -11.24
CA TRP A 31 -15.24 -7.89 -11.16
C TRP A 31 -14.41 -8.48 -12.31
N THR A 32 -14.76 -9.69 -12.76
CA THR A 32 -14.08 -10.38 -13.86
C THR A 32 -14.62 -10.02 -15.24
N LYS A 33 -15.82 -9.44 -15.33
CA LYS A 33 -16.56 -9.16 -16.56
C LYS A 33 -16.48 -7.70 -16.99
N ASP A 34 -16.37 -6.81 -16.02
CA ASP A 34 -16.62 -5.38 -16.16
C ASP A 34 -15.43 -4.68 -15.54
N SER A 35 -14.50 -4.28 -16.41
CA SER A 35 -13.19 -3.77 -16.03
C SER A 35 -13.23 -2.36 -15.45
N LYS A 36 -14.09 -2.10 -14.47
CA LYS A 36 -14.21 -0.80 -13.79
C LYS A 36 -12.94 -0.44 -13.02
N GLN A 37 -12.12 -1.42 -12.66
CA GLN A 37 -10.72 -1.25 -12.21
C GLN A 37 -9.75 -0.80 -13.33
N LYS A 38 -10.08 -1.00 -14.62
CA LYS A 38 -9.26 -0.57 -15.77
C LYS A 38 -9.51 0.88 -16.17
N ASP A 39 -10.68 1.45 -15.85
CA ASP A 39 -10.99 2.86 -16.10
C ASP A 39 -10.46 3.78 -14.97
N GLY A 40 -9.99 3.19 -13.87
CA GLY A 40 -9.34 3.82 -12.73
C GLY A 40 -9.22 2.84 -11.56
N ILE A 41 -8.11 2.88 -10.81
CA ILE A 41 -7.90 2.01 -9.64
C ILE A 41 -8.85 2.44 -8.52
N LEU A 42 -9.85 1.60 -8.23
CA LEU A 42 -10.86 1.85 -7.20
C LEU A 42 -10.45 1.28 -5.85
N PHE A 43 -9.90 0.06 -5.83
CA PHE A 43 -9.36 -0.60 -4.65
C PHE A 43 -7.89 -0.90 -4.90
N ARG A 44 -7.03 -0.62 -3.94
CA ARG A 44 -5.65 -1.14 -3.95
C ARG A 44 -5.62 -2.46 -3.21
N ASN A 45 -5.90 -3.53 -3.94
CA ASN A 45 -6.02 -4.89 -3.43
C ASN A 45 -5.17 -5.89 -4.26
N HIS A 46 -4.10 -5.37 -4.88
CA HIS A 46 -3.17 -6.07 -5.77
C HIS A 46 -3.80 -6.62 -7.07
N ARG A 47 -5.04 -6.25 -7.40
CA ARG A 47 -5.76 -6.73 -8.58
C ARG A 47 -6.41 -5.56 -9.32
N PRO A 48 -5.89 -5.13 -10.48
CA PRO A 48 -4.73 -5.64 -11.23
C PRO A 48 -3.37 -5.26 -10.60
N THR A 49 -2.25 -5.66 -11.22
CA THR A 49 -0.90 -5.52 -10.66
C THR A 49 -0.54 -4.08 -10.20
N ASN A 50 -1.03 -3.05 -10.90
CA ASN A 50 -0.80 -1.65 -10.54
C ASN A 50 -1.72 -1.14 -9.40
N ALA A 51 -2.71 -1.94 -8.97
CA ALA A 51 -3.61 -1.65 -7.86
C ALA A 51 -2.99 -2.04 -6.51
N SER A 52 -1.77 -1.61 -6.23
CA SER A 52 -1.05 -1.85 -4.97
C SER A 52 -0.51 -0.54 -4.41
N ASP A 53 -0.15 -0.54 -3.13
CA ASP A 53 0.58 0.54 -2.46
C ASP A 53 1.69 -0.05 -1.57
N ILE A 54 2.28 0.78 -0.71
CA ILE A 54 3.11 0.27 0.39
C ILE A 54 2.28 -0.67 1.30
N PRO A 55 2.92 -1.64 1.99
CA PRO A 55 2.23 -2.58 2.86
C PRO A 55 1.33 -1.90 3.89
N ILE A 56 0.14 -2.47 4.11
CA ILE A 56 -0.89 -1.88 4.97
C ILE A 56 -0.44 -1.61 6.41
N GLN A 57 0.50 -2.40 6.94
CA GLN A 57 1.08 -2.20 8.27
C GLN A 57 1.84 -0.88 8.42
N PHE A 58 2.25 -0.25 7.31
CA PHE A 58 2.86 1.09 7.35
C PHE A 58 1.83 2.22 7.45
N TYR A 59 0.53 1.93 7.31
CA TYR A 59 -0.55 2.89 7.51
C TYR A 59 -1.21 2.79 8.89
N HIS A 60 -1.16 1.61 9.52
CA HIS A 60 -1.65 1.44 10.88
C HIS A 60 -0.95 0.29 11.59
N GLN A 61 -0.42 0.57 12.79
CA GLN A 61 0.36 -0.38 13.59
C GLN A 61 -0.41 -1.66 13.94
N ILE A 62 -1.74 -1.63 13.96
CA ILE A 62 -2.55 -2.81 14.29
C ILE A 62 -2.24 -4.03 13.41
N PHE A 63 -1.90 -3.81 12.14
CA PHE A 63 -1.60 -4.92 11.23
C PHE A 63 -0.21 -5.50 11.48
N GLU A 64 0.77 -4.67 11.86
CA GLU A 64 2.06 -5.15 12.36
C GLU A 64 1.87 -5.96 13.65
N THR A 65 1.07 -5.44 14.59
CA THR A 65 0.74 -6.13 15.84
C THR A 65 0.08 -7.49 15.57
N PHE A 66 -0.89 -7.56 14.64
CA PHE A 66 -1.52 -8.81 14.23
C PHE A 66 -0.49 -9.80 13.68
N ILE A 67 0.35 -9.36 12.73
CA ILE A 67 1.39 -10.21 12.11
C ILE A 67 2.36 -10.73 13.18
N ASN A 68 2.84 -9.89 14.10
CA ASN A 68 3.76 -10.33 15.15
C ASN A 68 3.10 -11.36 16.08
N PHE A 69 1.83 -11.15 16.45
CA PHE A 69 1.10 -12.10 17.29
C PHE A 69 0.91 -13.47 16.64
N THR A 70 0.84 -13.58 15.32
CA THR A 70 0.74 -14.91 14.68
C THR A 70 2.00 -15.76 14.90
N TRP A 71 3.14 -15.16 15.22
CA TRP A 71 4.38 -15.86 15.55
C TRP A 71 4.57 -16.03 17.06
N ASP A 72 4.28 -14.99 17.85
CA ASP A 72 4.73 -14.90 19.24
C ASP A 72 3.74 -15.44 20.28
N CYS A 73 2.46 -15.62 19.95
CA CYS A 73 1.46 -15.99 20.96
C CYS A 73 1.62 -17.43 21.49
N GLN A 74 1.37 -17.63 22.79
CA GLN A 74 1.40 -18.97 23.38
C GLN A 74 0.00 -19.59 23.34
N LEU A 75 -0.10 -20.75 22.72
CA LEU A 75 -1.36 -21.51 22.64
C LEU A 75 -1.54 -22.41 23.86
N SER A 76 -2.75 -22.36 24.40
CA SER A 76 -3.31 -23.33 25.34
C SER A 76 -3.92 -24.55 24.62
N ASP A 77 -4.21 -25.60 25.37
CA ASP A 77 -4.92 -26.79 24.85
C ASP A 77 -6.34 -26.46 24.38
N ARG A 78 -6.95 -25.41 24.94
CA ARG A 78 -8.28 -24.93 24.54
C ARG A 78 -8.28 -24.43 23.11
N GLU A 79 -7.37 -23.53 22.74
CA GLU A 79 -7.32 -22.98 21.38
C GLU A 79 -7.03 -24.07 20.35
N ARG A 80 -6.10 -24.99 20.67
CA ARG A 80 -5.81 -26.15 19.81
C ARG A 80 -7.04 -27.01 19.57
N LYS A 81 -7.76 -27.35 20.65
CA LYS A 81 -8.98 -28.16 20.56
C LYS A 81 -10.05 -27.47 19.72
N LEU A 82 -10.29 -26.18 19.95
CA LEU A 82 -11.29 -25.41 19.21
C LEU A 82 -10.96 -25.32 17.72
N VAL A 83 -9.69 -25.18 17.34
CA VAL A 83 -9.33 -25.17 15.91
C VAL A 83 -9.49 -26.53 15.25
N LEU A 84 -9.27 -27.64 15.97
CA LEU A 84 -9.59 -28.98 15.45
C LEU A 84 -11.10 -29.17 15.27
N GLU A 85 -11.92 -28.63 16.18
CA GLU A 85 -13.38 -28.60 16.03
C GLU A 85 -13.79 -27.74 14.83
N LEU A 86 -13.19 -26.56 14.66
CA LEU A 86 -13.40 -25.70 13.49
C LEU A 86 -13.11 -26.46 12.19
N ALA A 87 -11.96 -27.13 12.13
CA ALA A 87 -11.56 -27.93 10.98
C ALA A 87 -12.62 -28.98 10.64
N SER A 88 -13.09 -29.71 11.65
CA SER A 88 -14.14 -30.73 11.48
C SER A 88 -15.45 -30.13 10.95
N VAL A 89 -15.87 -28.97 11.47
CA VAL A 89 -17.13 -28.32 11.07
C VAL A 89 -17.02 -27.72 9.66
N MET A 90 -15.93 -27.02 9.36
CA MET A 90 -15.73 -26.33 8.07
C MET A 90 -15.39 -27.28 6.91
N SER A 91 -15.01 -28.53 7.21
CA SER A 91 -14.90 -29.63 6.25
C SER A 91 -16.25 -30.23 5.86
N GLY A 92 -17.33 -29.85 6.56
CA GLY A 92 -18.68 -30.35 6.29
C GLY A 92 -19.26 -29.80 4.98
N VAL A 93 -20.25 -30.51 4.44
CA VAL A 93 -21.02 -30.04 3.28
C VAL A 93 -22.22 -29.24 3.77
N PHE A 94 -22.35 -28.00 3.29
CA PHE A 94 -23.45 -27.11 3.63
C PHE A 94 -24.42 -27.00 2.44
N SER A 95 -25.72 -26.77 2.70
CA SER A 95 -26.69 -26.57 1.62
C SER A 95 -26.72 -25.13 1.09
N ASP A 96 -26.25 -24.16 1.89
CA ASP A 96 -26.24 -22.75 1.56
C ASP A 96 -25.18 -21.96 2.36
N GLU A 97 -24.87 -20.74 1.89
CA GLU A 97 -23.89 -19.83 2.51
C GLU A 97 -24.28 -19.44 3.95
N SER A 98 -25.57 -19.36 4.27
CA SER A 98 -26.05 -18.93 5.59
C SER A 98 -25.77 -19.98 6.67
N GLN A 99 -25.96 -21.26 6.37
CA GLN A 99 -25.69 -22.33 7.33
C GLN A 99 -24.20 -22.41 7.67
N ARG A 100 -23.34 -22.28 6.66
CA ARG A 100 -21.89 -22.22 6.89
C ARG A 100 -21.51 -21.01 7.72
N ALA A 101 -22.02 -19.83 7.35
CA ALA A 101 -21.76 -18.59 8.07
C ALA A 101 -22.20 -18.68 9.54
N ASP A 102 -23.39 -19.24 9.80
CA ASP A 102 -23.88 -19.45 11.16
C ASP A 102 -22.98 -20.41 11.95
N ALA A 103 -22.56 -21.52 11.35
CA ALA A 103 -21.65 -22.47 12.00
C ALA A 103 -20.29 -21.84 12.34
N PHE A 104 -19.71 -21.09 11.40
CA PHE A 104 -18.44 -20.39 11.62
C PHE A 104 -18.58 -19.27 12.67
N ARG A 105 -19.68 -18.52 12.65
CA ARG A 105 -19.96 -17.47 13.63
C ARG A 105 -20.13 -18.02 15.05
N CYS A 106 -20.90 -19.09 15.22
CA CYS A 106 -21.04 -19.75 16.53
C CYS A 106 -19.68 -20.23 17.04
N TRP A 107 -18.82 -20.72 16.15
CA TRP A 107 -17.46 -21.09 16.53
C TRP A 107 -16.61 -19.87 16.93
N LEU A 108 -16.70 -18.75 16.21
CA LEU A 108 -15.99 -17.52 16.56
C LEU A 108 -16.42 -16.96 17.92
N GLU A 109 -17.73 -16.94 18.20
CA GLU A 109 -18.30 -16.53 19.49
C GLU A 109 -17.70 -17.38 20.63
N LEU A 110 -17.66 -18.70 20.44
CA LEU A 110 -17.04 -19.63 21.37
C LEU A 110 -15.52 -19.39 21.50
N PHE A 111 -14.80 -19.19 20.40
CA PHE A 111 -13.36 -18.96 20.43
C PHE A 111 -13.00 -17.68 21.17
N PHE A 112 -13.79 -16.61 20.99
CA PHE A 112 -13.62 -15.33 21.65
C PHE A 112 -14.19 -15.27 23.07
N ASP A 113 -14.71 -16.37 23.62
CA ASP A 113 -15.29 -16.43 24.97
C ASP A 113 -16.43 -15.41 25.18
N ASP A 114 -17.21 -15.14 24.13
CA ASP A 114 -18.27 -14.11 24.11
C ASP A 114 -17.79 -12.69 24.46
N GLU A 115 -16.48 -12.43 24.53
CA GLU A 115 -15.90 -11.10 24.82
C GLU A 115 -16.14 -10.09 23.68
N ILE A 116 -16.38 -10.61 22.47
CA ILE A 116 -16.54 -9.84 21.25
C ILE A 116 -17.91 -10.14 20.65
N GLU A 117 -18.79 -9.14 20.66
CA GLU A 117 -20.12 -9.26 20.07
C GLU A 117 -20.04 -9.33 18.54
N ILE A 118 -20.49 -10.46 17.96
CA ILE A 118 -20.58 -10.67 16.51
C ILE A 118 -22.03 -10.52 16.07
N GLN A 119 -22.34 -9.43 15.40
CA GLN A 119 -23.67 -9.15 14.86
C GLN A 119 -23.89 -9.93 13.55
N SER A 120 -25.12 -10.36 13.30
CA SER A 120 -25.51 -11.10 12.09
C SER A 120 -26.84 -10.62 11.53
N ALA A 121 -27.16 -10.94 10.27
CA ALA A 121 -28.43 -10.55 9.65
C ALA A 121 -29.73 -11.01 10.37
N LYS A 122 -29.62 -11.92 11.36
CA LYS A 122 -30.72 -12.37 12.23
C LYS A 122 -30.87 -11.52 13.50
N SER A 123 -29.83 -10.80 13.92
CA SER A 123 -29.95 -9.74 14.91
C SER A 123 -30.64 -8.53 14.25
N ASN A 124 -31.43 -7.74 15.00
CA ASN A 124 -32.24 -6.62 14.47
C ASN A 124 -31.40 -5.56 13.70
N GLU A 125 -32.02 -4.44 13.27
CA GLU A 125 -31.49 -3.35 12.41
C GLU A 125 -30.01 -2.91 12.59
N SER A 126 -29.35 -3.26 13.70
CA SER A 126 -27.93 -3.06 14.00
C SER A 126 -26.94 -3.82 13.08
N SER A 127 -27.33 -4.91 12.42
CA SER A 127 -26.43 -5.76 11.62
C SER A 127 -26.30 -5.33 10.14
N ARG A 128 -26.16 -4.03 9.88
CA ARG A 128 -26.07 -3.50 8.51
C ARG A 128 -24.89 -2.54 8.36
N ILE A 129 -24.00 -2.83 7.42
CA ILE A 129 -23.18 -1.80 6.77
C ILE A 129 -24.03 -1.21 5.65
N GLY A 130 -24.36 0.08 5.76
CA GLY A 130 -25.37 0.69 4.88
C GLY A 130 -26.75 0.05 5.07
N GLU A 131 -27.37 -0.41 3.97
CA GLU A 131 -28.69 -1.06 3.94
C GLU A 131 -28.63 -2.59 3.75
N ARG A 132 -27.45 -3.21 3.84
CA ARG A 132 -27.23 -4.59 3.36
C ARG A 132 -27.10 -5.63 4.48
N LYS A 133 -27.58 -6.84 4.19
CA LYS A 133 -27.40 -8.04 5.04
C LYS A 133 -25.96 -8.55 4.93
N ILE A 134 -25.41 -9.02 6.05
CA ILE A 134 -24.03 -9.48 6.21
C ILE A 134 -24.04 -10.79 7.02
N TYR A 135 -23.06 -11.66 6.76
CA TYR A 135 -22.90 -12.96 7.41
C TYR A 135 -22.39 -12.88 8.85
N GLY A 136 -21.43 -11.98 9.12
CA GLY A 136 -20.98 -11.64 10.48
C GLY A 136 -20.24 -10.32 10.49
N ILE A 137 -20.46 -9.50 11.50
CA ILE A 137 -19.80 -8.20 11.63
C ILE A 137 -19.50 -7.87 13.09
N ILE A 138 -18.28 -7.41 13.35
CA ILE A 138 -17.90 -6.85 14.66
C ILE A 138 -17.98 -5.33 14.52
N TYR A 139 -19.12 -4.78 14.93
CA TYR A 139 -19.51 -3.38 14.68
C TYR A 139 -19.95 -2.66 15.95
N PRO A 140 -19.07 -2.51 16.96
CA PRO A 140 -19.44 -1.91 18.23
C PRO A 140 -19.79 -0.43 18.09
N LYS A 141 -20.49 0.07 19.10
CA LYS A 141 -20.75 1.50 19.27
C LYS A 141 -19.65 2.10 20.16
N ILE A 142 -18.94 3.11 19.65
CA ILE A 142 -17.97 3.90 20.40
C ILE A 142 -18.53 5.32 20.55
N GLY A 143 -18.98 5.65 21.75
CA GLY A 143 -19.74 6.88 21.99
C GLY A 143 -21.03 6.90 21.17
N ARG A 144 -21.13 7.84 20.21
CA ARG A 144 -22.24 7.92 19.24
C ARG A 144 -21.95 7.26 17.89
N TYR A 145 -20.71 6.85 17.65
CA TYR A 145 -20.23 6.36 16.36
C TYR A 145 -20.27 4.83 16.32
N ARG A 146 -20.31 4.27 15.10
CA ARG A 146 -20.16 2.83 14.87
C ARG A 146 -18.87 2.62 14.09
N VAL A 147 -18.06 1.67 14.52
CA VAL A 147 -16.76 1.38 13.91
C VAL A 147 -16.71 -0.06 13.47
N LEU A 148 -16.15 -0.30 12.29
CA LEU A 148 -15.92 -1.66 11.79
C LEU A 148 -14.60 -2.17 12.34
N LEU A 149 -14.65 -3.19 13.21
CA LEU A 149 -13.46 -3.89 13.69
C LEU A 149 -13.15 -5.09 12.79
N ALA A 150 -14.18 -5.84 12.41
CA ALA A 150 -14.05 -6.93 11.46
C ALA A 150 -15.33 -7.19 10.65
N ASN A 151 -15.18 -7.64 9.39
CA ASN A 151 -16.29 -8.13 8.55
C ASN A 151 -16.03 -9.57 8.09
N LEU A 152 -17.04 -10.44 8.18
CA LEU A 152 -17.01 -11.81 7.68
C LEU A 152 -17.80 -11.92 6.38
N GLU A 153 -17.13 -12.35 5.32
CA GLU A 153 -17.76 -12.79 4.06
C GLU A 153 -17.57 -14.29 3.88
N VAL A 154 -18.64 -14.96 3.44
CA VAL A 154 -18.70 -16.42 3.32
C VAL A 154 -19.19 -16.82 1.94
N LYS A 155 -18.49 -17.74 1.30
CA LYS A 155 -18.95 -18.46 0.10
C LYS A 155 -19.13 -19.94 0.40
N LEU A 156 -20.07 -20.53 -0.33
CA LEU A 156 -20.40 -21.94 -0.19
C LEU A 156 -19.22 -22.80 -0.65
N GLU A 157 -18.67 -22.50 -1.82
CA GLU A 157 -17.47 -23.13 -2.36
C GLU A 157 -16.68 -22.14 -3.23
N PRO A 158 -15.37 -22.38 -3.44
CA PRO A 158 -14.53 -21.52 -4.26
C PRO A 158 -15.12 -21.26 -5.65
N GLY A 159 -15.24 -19.99 -6.00
CA GLY A 159 -15.77 -19.54 -7.30
C GLY A 159 -17.30 -19.52 -7.40
N MET A 160 -18.04 -19.92 -6.37
CA MET A 160 -19.49 -19.75 -6.33
C MET A 160 -19.87 -18.31 -5.97
N ASN A 161 -20.84 -17.75 -6.71
CA ASN A 161 -21.44 -16.44 -6.40
C ASN A 161 -20.49 -15.22 -6.32
N GLY A 162 -19.32 -15.29 -6.96
CA GLY A 162 -18.34 -14.20 -6.99
C GLY A 162 -17.19 -14.43 -6.02
N ASP A 163 -16.14 -13.63 -6.17
CA ASP A 163 -14.92 -13.75 -5.35
C ASP A 163 -15.17 -13.23 -3.92
N CYS A 164 -14.89 -14.06 -2.92
CA CYS A 164 -15.11 -13.76 -1.50
C CYS A 164 -14.36 -12.50 -1.05
N TYR A 165 -13.08 -12.42 -1.38
CA TYR A 165 -12.19 -11.31 -1.00
C TYR A 165 -12.65 -10.00 -1.64
N ILE A 166 -12.98 -10.01 -2.94
CA ILE A 166 -13.50 -8.81 -3.64
C ILE A 166 -14.85 -8.38 -3.08
N GLN A 167 -15.70 -9.32 -2.67
CA GLN A 167 -16.97 -8.98 -2.04
C GLN A 167 -16.76 -8.34 -0.67
N ASN A 168 -15.79 -8.84 0.12
CA ASN A 168 -15.46 -8.30 1.43
C ASN A 168 -14.88 -6.88 1.35
N ASP A 169 -13.99 -6.62 0.38
CA ASP A 169 -13.49 -5.28 0.04
C ASP A 169 -14.66 -4.31 -0.21
N ALA A 170 -15.67 -4.76 -0.96
CA ALA A 170 -16.84 -3.95 -1.26
C ALA A 170 -17.73 -3.69 -0.04
N TYR A 171 -17.79 -4.59 0.94
CA TYR A 171 -18.44 -4.32 2.22
C TYR A 171 -17.67 -3.28 3.05
N TYR A 172 -16.35 -3.35 3.06
CA TYR A 172 -15.51 -2.32 3.69
C TYR A 172 -15.75 -0.94 3.05
N LYS A 173 -15.86 -0.87 1.72
CA LYS A 173 -16.25 0.35 1.00
C LYS A 173 -17.57 0.93 1.51
N GLU A 174 -18.63 0.12 1.67
CA GLU A 174 -19.91 0.62 2.18
C GLU A 174 -19.75 1.27 3.56
N PHE A 175 -18.89 0.71 4.42
CA PHE A 175 -18.57 1.29 5.72
C PHE A 175 -17.84 2.62 5.57
N VAL A 176 -16.81 2.67 4.72
CA VAL A 176 -16.05 3.89 4.44
C VAL A 176 -16.94 5.00 3.91
N ILE A 177 -17.77 4.73 2.90
CA ILE A 177 -18.67 5.72 2.30
C ILE A 177 -19.63 6.26 3.36
N LYS A 178 -20.31 5.37 4.10
CA LYS A 178 -21.23 5.77 5.16
C LYS A 178 -20.53 6.59 6.25
N SER A 179 -19.27 6.30 6.55
CA SER A 179 -18.50 7.01 7.59
C SER A 179 -18.00 8.37 7.10
N ARG A 180 -17.51 8.46 5.85
CA ARG A 180 -17.02 9.71 5.25
C ARG A 180 -18.16 10.66 4.89
N MET A 181 -19.31 10.16 4.44
CA MET A 181 -20.50 10.97 4.17
C MET A 181 -21.12 11.60 5.43
N GLN A 182 -20.85 11.07 6.62
CA GLN A 182 -21.26 11.71 7.88
C GLN A 182 -20.46 12.98 8.21
N ASP A 183 -19.35 13.23 7.49
CA ASP A 183 -18.44 14.36 7.66
C ASP A 183 -18.15 14.70 9.13
N SER A 184 -17.94 13.65 9.93
CA SER A 184 -17.70 13.79 11.35
C SER A 184 -16.21 13.91 11.63
N GLU A 185 -15.84 14.78 12.57
CA GLU A 185 -14.46 14.91 13.05
C GLU A 185 -13.86 13.57 13.48
N PHE A 186 -14.65 12.70 14.13
CA PHE A 186 -14.23 11.37 14.56
C PHE A 186 -13.69 10.52 13.41
N TYR A 187 -14.49 10.28 12.36
CA TYR A 187 -14.03 9.50 11.22
C TYR A 187 -12.87 10.20 10.49
N ASN A 188 -12.88 11.53 10.41
CA ASN A 188 -11.83 12.30 9.74
C ASN A 188 -10.47 12.28 10.46
N LYS A 189 -10.40 11.79 11.71
CA LYS A 189 -9.16 11.57 12.49
C LYS A 189 -8.53 10.19 12.28
N THR A 190 -9.16 9.28 11.55
CA THR A 190 -8.71 7.88 11.42
C THR A 190 -8.65 7.41 9.97
N CYS A 191 -7.71 6.52 9.68
CA CYS A 191 -7.64 5.78 8.43
C CYS A 191 -8.65 4.63 8.37
N LEU A 192 -9.58 4.53 9.33
CA LEU A 192 -10.63 3.50 9.38
C LEU A 192 -10.10 2.05 9.30
N PRO A 193 -9.05 1.67 10.07
CA PRO A 193 -8.51 0.32 10.05
C PRO A 193 -9.57 -0.72 10.43
N ALA A 194 -9.64 -1.82 9.68
CA ALA A 194 -10.52 -2.97 9.95
C ALA A 194 -9.90 -4.28 9.47
N PHE A 195 -10.30 -5.40 10.07
CA PHE A 195 -10.00 -6.75 9.57
C PHE A 195 -11.11 -7.26 8.65
N LEU A 196 -10.75 -8.06 7.66
CA LEU A 196 -11.68 -8.72 6.74
C LEU A 196 -11.41 -10.22 6.79
N ILE A 197 -12.42 -11.00 7.19
CA ILE A 197 -12.36 -12.45 7.33
C ILE A 197 -13.05 -13.04 6.11
N ASP A 198 -12.30 -13.75 5.29
CA ASP A 198 -12.80 -14.41 4.08
C ASP A 198 -12.87 -15.91 4.31
N LEU A 199 -14.06 -16.49 4.15
CA LEU A 199 -14.29 -17.93 4.22
C LEU A 199 -14.86 -18.42 2.88
N ASP A 200 -13.97 -18.83 1.97
CA ASP A 200 -14.32 -19.26 0.61
C ASP A 200 -14.20 -20.77 0.44
N GLY A 201 -15.30 -21.50 0.58
CA GLY A 201 -15.12 -22.93 0.83
C GLY A 201 -14.47 -23.14 2.21
N PRO A 202 -13.74 -24.25 2.39
CA PRO A 202 -12.97 -24.49 3.61
C PRO A 202 -11.72 -23.59 3.70
N ASN A 203 -11.54 -22.64 2.78
CA ASN A 203 -10.36 -21.79 2.71
C ASN A 203 -10.60 -20.50 3.50
N LEU A 204 -9.78 -20.28 4.52
CA LEU A 204 -9.81 -19.08 5.34
C LEU A 204 -8.67 -18.12 4.93
N SER A 205 -8.93 -16.83 4.90
CA SER A 205 -7.86 -15.81 4.93
C SER A 205 -8.26 -14.61 5.76
N ILE A 206 -7.27 -13.95 6.38
CA ILE A 206 -7.45 -12.68 7.07
C ILE A 206 -6.78 -11.58 6.26
N SER A 207 -7.53 -10.53 5.97
CA SER A 207 -7.05 -9.32 5.32
C SER A 207 -7.20 -8.12 6.25
N GLY A 208 -6.41 -7.07 6.00
CA GLY A 208 -6.57 -5.76 6.62
C GLY A 208 -7.09 -4.76 5.60
N ALA A 209 -7.82 -3.75 6.06
CA ALA A 209 -8.30 -2.65 5.21
C ALA A 209 -8.13 -1.29 5.88
N VAL A 210 -7.75 -0.29 5.08
CA VAL A 210 -7.67 1.12 5.48
C VAL A 210 -8.23 2.03 4.39
N CYS A 211 -8.77 3.16 4.81
CA CYS A 211 -9.12 4.30 3.99
C CYS A 211 -8.10 5.42 4.22
N VAL A 212 -7.05 5.38 3.41
CA VAL A 212 -6.26 6.57 3.08
C VAL A 212 -6.95 7.26 1.88
N PRO A 213 -6.40 8.24 1.12
CA PRO A 213 -7.20 8.95 0.11
C PRO A 213 -7.89 8.05 -0.93
N PHE A 214 -7.59 6.76 -0.92
CA PHE A 214 -8.27 5.63 -1.54
C PHE A 214 -8.28 4.44 -0.55
N ILE A 215 -9.07 3.41 -0.84
CA ILE A 215 -9.12 2.17 -0.07
C ILE A 215 -7.95 1.26 -0.43
N ILE A 216 -7.26 0.74 0.59
CA ILE A 216 -6.24 -0.31 0.49
C ILE A 216 -6.76 -1.53 1.26
N CYS A 217 -6.62 -2.71 0.65
CA CYS A 217 -6.91 -3.98 1.27
C CYS A 217 -5.76 -4.96 0.99
N ASP A 218 -5.08 -5.45 2.03
CA ASP A 218 -3.97 -6.40 1.89
C ASP A 218 -4.31 -7.70 2.62
N ARG A 219 -3.96 -8.84 2.03
CA ARG A 219 -4.02 -10.14 2.73
C ARG A 219 -2.89 -10.20 3.75
N LEU A 220 -3.24 -10.42 5.01
CA LEU A 220 -2.28 -10.52 6.12
C LEU A 220 -1.86 -11.97 6.38
N THR A 221 -2.65 -12.93 5.89
CA THR A 221 -2.32 -14.36 5.92
C THR A 221 -2.35 -14.95 4.52
N ASP A 222 -1.65 -16.06 4.33
CA ASP A 222 -1.91 -16.97 3.23
C ASP A 222 -3.32 -17.55 3.32
N ILE A 223 -3.72 -18.31 2.30
CA ILE A 223 -4.92 -19.14 2.36
C ILE A 223 -4.67 -20.31 3.32
N LEU A 224 -5.52 -20.41 4.34
CA LEU A 224 -5.48 -21.40 5.40
C LEU A 224 -6.56 -22.48 5.12
N PRO A 225 -6.20 -23.63 4.54
CA PRO A 225 -7.15 -24.70 4.23
C PRO A 225 -7.59 -25.43 5.51
N LEU A 226 -8.83 -25.22 5.92
CA LEU A 226 -9.39 -25.82 7.14
C LEU A 226 -9.68 -27.32 6.98
N ASP A 227 -9.84 -27.81 5.76
CA ASP A 227 -10.13 -29.20 5.39
C ASP A 227 -8.93 -30.14 5.54
N ARG A 228 -7.71 -29.60 5.71
CA ARG A 228 -6.46 -30.38 5.74
C ARG A 228 -5.75 -30.35 7.08
N ILE A 229 -6.33 -29.70 8.08
CA ILE A 229 -5.71 -29.51 9.41
C ILE A 229 -5.54 -30.84 10.15
N THR A 230 -6.46 -31.78 9.97
CA THR A 230 -6.47 -33.08 10.68
C THR A 230 -5.23 -33.94 10.41
N TYR A 231 -4.47 -33.65 9.35
CA TYR A 231 -3.22 -34.35 9.01
C TYR A 231 -1.95 -33.63 9.49
N ASN A 232 -2.07 -32.42 10.04
CA ASN A 232 -0.92 -31.58 10.36
C ASN A 232 -1.18 -30.70 11.59
N HIS A 233 -0.75 -31.19 12.77
CA HIS A 233 -0.86 -30.46 14.03
C HIS A 233 -0.12 -29.12 14.04
N ALA A 234 0.99 -28.97 13.29
CA ALA A 234 1.69 -27.68 13.21
C ALA A 234 0.82 -26.63 12.50
N LYS A 235 0.12 -27.01 11.42
CA LYS A 235 -0.85 -26.12 10.76
C LYS A 235 -2.07 -25.80 11.63
N ALA A 236 -2.48 -26.73 12.50
CA ALA A 236 -3.53 -26.46 13.49
C ALA A 236 -3.08 -25.36 14.46
N ASP A 237 -1.84 -25.44 14.95
CA ASP A 237 -1.25 -24.42 15.79
C ASP A 237 -1.15 -23.08 15.05
N ASP A 238 -0.67 -23.05 13.80
CA ASP A 238 -0.61 -21.79 13.01
C ASP A 238 -1.97 -21.10 12.90
N ILE A 239 -3.03 -21.87 12.63
CA ILE A 239 -4.40 -21.33 12.51
C ILE A 239 -4.93 -20.87 13.87
N ALA A 240 -4.62 -21.59 14.95
CA ALA A 240 -4.95 -21.15 16.30
C ALA A 240 -4.25 -19.83 16.65
N ARG A 241 -2.97 -19.66 16.26
CA ARG A 241 -2.24 -18.39 16.44
C ARG A 241 -2.88 -17.26 15.65
N VAL A 242 -3.34 -17.52 14.42
CA VAL A 242 -4.06 -16.53 13.61
C VAL A 242 -5.33 -16.04 14.30
N PHE A 243 -6.16 -16.93 14.84
CA PHE A 243 -7.39 -16.51 15.53
C PHE A 243 -7.13 -15.84 16.88
N LEU A 244 -6.12 -16.29 17.63
CA LEU A 244 -5.71 -15.64 18.87
C LEU A 244 -5.14 -14.23 18.61
N ALA A 245 -4.30 -14.09 17.58
CA ALA A 245 -3.82 -12.81 17.10
C ALA A 245 -4.98 -11.89 16.67
N LEU A 246 -5.98 -12.43 15.97
CA LEU A 246 -7.17 -11.68 15.58
C LEU A 246 -7.98 -11.23 16.80
N LYS A 247 -8.24 -12.11 17.79
CA LYS A 247 -8.92 -11.76 19.06
C LYS A 247 -8.24 -10.56 19.73
N ASN A 248 -6.93 -10.67 19.95
CA ASN A 248 -6.15 -9.63 20.61
C ASN A 248 -6.12 -8.33 19.80
N SER A 249 -6.00 -8.43 18.48
CA SER A 249 -5.97 -7.26 17.61
C SER A 249 -7.33 -6.55 17.55
N ILE A 250 -8.44 -7.27 17.61
CA ILE A 250 -9.78 -6.66 17.68
C ILE A 250 -9.94 -5.84 18.97
N HIS A 251 -9.45 -6.34 20.11
CA HIS A 251 -9.47 -5.60 21.37
C HIS A 251 -8.61 -4.31 21.28
N ILE A 252 -7.38 -4.42 20.81
CA ILE A 252 -6.50 -3.25 20.63
C ILE A 252 -7.10 -2.23 19.64
N LEU A 253 -7.73 -2.70 18.56
CA LEU A 253 -8.39 -1.85 17.57
C LEU A 253 -9.60 -1.12 18.17
N LYS A 254 -10.37 -1.78 19.04
CA LYS A 254 -11.47 -1.17 19.79
C LYS A 254 -10.97 -0.07 20.72
N ASP A 255 -9.85 -0.30 21.42
CA ASP A 255 -9.22 0.66 22.30
C ASP A 255 -8.69 1.86 21.51
N TYR A 256 -8.09 1.62 20.34
CA TYR A 256 -7.69 2.67 19.40
C TYR A 256 -8.88 3.58 19.05
N TYR A 257 -10.01 3.02 18.60
CA TYR A 257 -11.19 3.84 18.26
C TYR A 257 -11.75 4.59 19.48
N SER A 258 -11.69 3.99 20.68
CA SER A 258 -12.07 4.65 21.93
C SER A 258 -11.16 5.85 22.22
N SER A 259 -9.85 5.70 22.03
CA SER A 259 -8.88 6.79 22.18
C SER A 259 -9.11 7.94 21.18
N VAL A 260 -9.47 7.62 19.94
CA VAL A 260 -9.83 8.60 18.90
C VAL A 260 -11.08 9.38 19.32
N TYR A 261 -12.07 8.70 19.89
CA TYR A 261 -13.30 9.34 20.38
C TYR A 261 -13.06 10.25 21.59
N GLU A 262 -12.22 9.83 22.53
CA GLU A 262 -11.93 10.57 23.77
C GLU A 262 -11.02 11.79 23.52
N SER A 263 -10.25 11.77 22.44
CA SER A 263 -9.36 12.87 22.10
C SER A 263 -10.08 14.18 21.85
N ARG A 264 -9.83 15.13 22.76
CA ARG A 264 -10.28 16.52 22.64
C ARG A 264 -9.36 17.35 21.76
N GLU A 265 -8.13 16.90 21.56
CA GLU A 265 -7.17 17.50 20.67
C GLU A 265 -7.30 16.90 19.26
N ALA A 266 -6.85 17.64 18.25
CA ALA A 266 -6.60 17.07 16.94
C ALA A 266 -5.46 16.04 17.09
N ILE A 267 -5.77 14.75 17.30
CA ILE A 267 -4.73 13.72 17.40
C ILE A 267 -3.88 13.77 16.13
N CYS A 268 -2.59 13.88 16.39
CA CYS A 268 -1.46 13.83 15.48
C CYS A 268 -1.34 14.99 14.48
N THR A 269 -0.14 15.58 14.50
CA THR A 269 0.35 16.56 13.54
C THR A 269 0.42 16.03 12.10
N THR A 270 0.17 14.73 11.89
CA THR A 270 0.14 14.04 10.60
C THR A 270 -1.27 13.55 10.31
N SER A 271 -1.74 13.82 9.09
CA SER A 271 -3.07 13.42 8.66
C SER A 271 -3.23 11.89 8.64
N PRO A 272 -4.40 11.31 9.00
CA PRO A 272 -4.65 9.87 8.91
C PRO A 272 -4.54 9.33 7.47
N TRP A 273 -4.43 10.22 6.48
CA TRP A 273 -4.19 9.90 5.09
C TRP A 273 -2.73 9.48 4.77
N PHE A 274 -1.83 9.51 5.75
CA PHE A 274 -0.40 9.25 5.57
C PHE A 274 0.07 7.98 6.32
N PRO A 275 1.26 7.44 5.96
CA PRO A 275 1.88 6.36 6.73
C PRO A 275 2.08 6.75 8.21
N CYS A 276 2.00 5.76 9.10
CA CYS A 276 2.15 5.97 10.54
C CYS A 276 3.60 5.98 11.02
N ILE A 277 4.56 5.64 10.15
CA ILE A 277 6.00 5.68 10.46
C ILE A 277 6.48 7.13 10.42
N ASN A 278 6.71 7.72 11.59
CA ASN A 278 7.08 9.12 11.75
C ASN A 278 8.40 9.35 12.52
N GLU A 279 9.05 8.30 13.01
CA GLU A 279 10.36 8.35 13.65
C GLU A 279 11.41 7.67 12.78
N ILE A 280 12.53 8.36 12.57
CA ILE A 280 13.60 7.93 11.68
C ILE A 280 14.92 8.00 12.44
N ASN A 281 15.70 6.91 12.43
CA ASN A 281 17.03 6.93 13.03
C ASN A 281 18.04 7.47 12.02
N LEU A 282 18.59 8.64 12.31
CA LEU A 282 19.78 9.20 11.67
C LEU A 282 21.05 8.68 12.36
N GLU A 283 22.21 9.01 11.80
CA GLU A 283 23.51 8.69 12.42
C GLU A 283 23.72 9.44 13.75
N GLU A 284 23.15 10.64 13.88
CA GLU A 284 23.30 11.53 15.04
C GLU A 284 22.18 11.38 16.10
N GLY A 285 21.14 10.58 15.81
CA GLY A 285 19.99 10.41 16.70
C GLY A 285 18.68 10.13 15.96
N THR A 286 17.58 10.07 16.69
CA THR A 286 16.24 9.87 16.12
C THR A 286 15.59 11.22 15.82
N VAL A 287 15.02 11.37 14.62
CA VAL A 287 14.27 12.56 14.22
C VAL A 287 12.82 12.20 13.92
N THR A 288 11.93 13.16 14.16
CA THR A 288 10.53 13.04 13.78
C THR A 288 10.31 13.64 12.39
N ILE A 289 9.63 12.90 11.52
CA ILE A 289 9.17 13.37 10.22
C ILE A 289 7.67 13.63 10.24
N LYS A 290 7.26 14.72 9.60
CA LYS A 290 5.85 15.11 9.47
C LYS A 290 5.44 15.09 8.00
N TYR A 291 4.58 14.16 7.62
CA TYR A 291 4.03 14.09 6.27
C TYR A 291 3.20 15.33 5.91
N LYS A 292 3.48 15.89 4.73
CA LYS A 292 2.79 17.06 4.19
C LYS A 292 1.90 16.70 3.03
N LYS A 293 2.42 15.89 2.10
CA LYS A 293 1.72 15.53 0.87
C LYS A 293 2.35 14.29 0.25
N ARG A 294 1.52 13.44 -0.38
CA ARG A 294 2.04 12.43 -1.31
C ARG A 294 2.53 13.11 -2.58
N HIS A 295 3.78 12.85 -2.98
CA HIS A 295 4.40 13.49 -4.14
C HIS A 295 3.70 13.10 -5.46
N SER A 296 3.36 11.82 -5.61
CA SER A 296 2.59 11.29 -6.74
C SER A 296 1.72 10.12 -6.28
N ILE A 297 0.50 10.00 -6.81
CA ILE A 297 -0.42 8.89 -6.50
C ILE A 297 0.08 7.53 -7.01
N HIS A 298 1.02 7.51 -7.96
CA HIS A 298 1.59 6.30 -8.56
C HIS A 298 2.96 5.93 -7.98
N ARG A 299 3.51 6.75 -7.08
CA ARG A 299 4.82 6.49 -6.48
C ARG A 299 4.70 6.42 -4.96
N ASN A 300 5.55 5.59 -4.37
CA ASN A 300 5.69 5.46 -2.92
C ASN A 300 6.59 6.59 -2.39
N LEU A 301 6.21 7.85 -2.69
CA LEU A 301 6.97 9.05 -2.37
C LEU A 301 6.11 10.08 -1.65
N TRP A 302 6.61 10.61 -0.54
CA TRP A 302 5.94 11.63 0.26
C TRP A 302 6.87 12.79 0.57
N ILE A 303 6.34 14.01 0.44
CA ILE A 303 7.01 15.22 0.94
C ILE A 303 6.76 15.31 2.44
N VAL A 304 7.83 15.50 3.20
CA VAL A 304 7.82 15.58 4.65
C VAL A 304 8.55 16.83 5.14
N GLU A 305 8.25 17.25 6.36
CA GLU A 305 9.12 18.11 7.15
C GLU A 305 9.94 17.23 8.09
N ILE A 306 11.26 17.36 8.05
CA ILE A 306 12.19 16.71 8.97
C ILE A 306 12.41 17.69 10.12
N GLN A 307 12.04 17.29 11.33
CA GLN A 307 12.21 18.10 12.54
C GLN A 307 13.51 17.70 13.22
N THR A 308 14.53 18.56 13.13
CA THR A 308 15.75 18.45 13.92
C THR A 308 15.71 19.45 15.09
N GLU A 309 16.63 19.35 16.05
CA GLU A 309 16.71 20.28 17.18
C GLU A 309 16.88 21.75 16.73
N ASN A 310 17.49 21.97 15.57
CA ASN A 310 17.96 23.29 15.13
C ASN A 310 17.32 23.78 13.82
N THR A 311 16.70 22.90 13.02
CA THR A 311 16.14 23.25 11.70
C THR A 311 14.86 22.47 11.38
N GLN A 312 14.00 23.09 10.56
CA GLN A 312 12.95 22.39 9.83
C GLN A 312 13.34 22.36 8.35
N GLU A 313 13.58 21.17 7.84
CA GLU A 313 13.98 20.97 6.45
C GLU A 313 12.94 20.15 5.68
N MET A 314 12.75 20.48 4.41
CA MET A 314 11.86 19.72 3.54
C MET A 314 12.57 18.48 3.03
N GLY A 315 11.97 17.32 3.29
CA GLY A 315 12.45 16.02 2.88
C GLY A 315 11.49 15.31 1.93
N LEU A 316 12.01 14.25 1.33
CA LEU A 316 11.27 13.28 0.55
C LEU A 316 11.48 11.90 1.18
N VAL A 317 10.38 11.23 1.50
CA VAL A 317 10.34 9.86 2.01
C VAL A 317 9.99 8.90 0.89
N LYS A 318 10.80 7.85 0.71
CA LYS A 318 10.53 6.73 -0.20
C LYS A 318 10.41 5.42 0.58
N PHE A 319 9.46 4.58 0.20
CA PHE A 319 9.40 3.19 0.65
C PHE A 319 9.77 2.28 -0.51
N THR A 320 10.75 1.40 -0.30
CA THR A 320 11.23 0.44 -1.31
C THR A 320 11.87 -0.78 -0.65
N GLN A 321 12.04 -1.87 -1.38
CA GLN A 321 12.69 -3.10 -0.89
C GLN A 321 14.20 -3.12 -1.16
N THR A 322 14.65 -2.41 -2.21
CA THR A 322 16.05 -2.33 -2.59
C THR A 322 16.49 -0.88 -2.65
N TYR A 323 17.70 -0.61 -2.16
CA TYR A 323 18.27 0.74 -2.17
C TYR A 323 19.76 0.65 -1.90
N SER A 324 20.59 1.29 -2.73
CA SER A 324 22.03 1.39 -2.49
C SER A 324 22.36 2.70 -1.77
N LYS A 325 22.65 2.59 -0.46
CA LYS A 325 23.13 3.72 0.35
C LYS A 325 24.49 4.20 -0.18
N GLU A 326 25.36 3.28 -0.55
CA GLU A 326 26.73 3.54 -1.01
C GLU A 326 26.73 4.27 -2.36
N ALA A 327 25.98 3.78 -3.35
CA ALA A 327 25.90 4.40 -4.66
C ALA A 327 25.30 5.81 -4.57
N HIS A 328 24.23 5.99 -3.79
CA HIS A 328 23.67 7.32 -3.53
C HIS A 328 24.71 8.23 -2.86
N GLY A 329 25.34 7.79 -1.76
CA GLY A 329 26.33 8.58 -1.02
C GLY A 329 27.50 9.03 -1.90
N THR A 330 28.08 8.12 -2.69
CA THR A 330 29.14 8.47 -3.65
C THR A 330 28.64 9.43 -4.74
N CYS A 331 27.42 9.26 -5.23
CA CYS A 331 26.83 10.20 -6.20
C CYS A 331 26.60 11.60 -5.58
N PHE A 332 26.24 11.65 -4.29
CA PHE A 332 26.09 12.90 -3.54
C PHE A 332 27.43 13.63 -3.36
N GLU A 333 28.51 12.91 -3.03
CA GLU A 333 29.87 13.46 -2.92
C GLU A 333 30.36 14.10 -4.23
N LEU A 334 29.94 13.56 -5.38
CA LEU A 334 30.19 14.14 -6.71
C LEU A 334 29.33 15.39 -6.99
N GLY A 335 28.41 15.75 -6.09
CA GLY A 335 27.41 16.79 -6.31
C GLY A 335 26.32 16.38 -7.28
N LEU A 336 26.11 15.08 -7.52
CA LEU A 336 25.19 14.54 -8.53
C LEU A 336 23.96 13.85 -7.95
N ALA A 337 23.75 13.84 -6.63
CA ALA A 337 22.54 13.31 -5.99
C ALA A 337 22.02 14.29 -4.92
N PRO A 338 20.74 14.19 -4.49
CA PRO A 338 20.25 14.89 -3.31
C PRO A 338 20.99 14.43 -2.04
N LYS A 339 20.93 15.20 -0.95
CA LYS A 339 21.41 14.73 0.36
C LYS A 339 20.58 13.52 0.81
N LEU A 340 21.24 12.42 1.17
CA LEU A 340 20.62 11.27 1.82
C LEU A 340 20.67 11.45 3.34
N TRP A 341 19.51 11.50 4.00
CA TRP A 341 19.42 11.61 5.46
C TRP A 341 19.47 10.26 6.13
N ALA A 342 18.71 9.29 5.63
CA ALA A 342 18.59 8.00 6.28
C ALA A 342 18.16 6.88 5.33
N VAL A 343 18.56 5.66 5.70
CA VAL A 343 18.07 4.39 5.16
C VAL A 343 17.80 3.48 6.34
N ASN A 344 16.53 3.34 6.73
CA ASN A 344 16.14 2.48 7.85
C ASN A 344 15.44 1.24 7.33
N ASN A 345 15.81 0.07 7.88
CA ASN A 345 15.14 -1.18 7.56
C ASN A 345 13.80 -1.25 8.31
N LEU A 346 12.80 -1.77 7.61
CA LEU A 346 11.46 -2.08 8.10
C LEU A 346 11.22 -3.59 7.98
N GLN A 347 10.04 -4.04 8.41
CA GLN A 347 9.65 -5.44 8.28
C GLN A 347 9.56 -5.89 6.81
N GLN A 348 9.60 -7.21 6.59
CA GLN A 348 9.40 -7.86 5.28
C GLN A 348 10.34 -7.34 4.17
N GLY A 349 11.57 -6.96 4.55
CA GLY A 349 12.59 -6.48 3.62
C GLY A 349 12.37 -5.07 3.07
N TRP A 350 11.37 -4.35 3.58
CA TRP A 350 11.13 -2.95 3.20
C TRP A 350 12.13 -2.02 3.87
N LYS A 351 12.31 -0.85 3.27
CA LYS A 351 13.14 0.24 3.77
C LYS A 351 12.38 1.54 3.66
N ILE A 352 12.61 2.44 4.62
CA ILE A 352 12.25 3.85 4.51
C ILE A 352 13.51 4.66 4.24
N ILE A 353 13.47 5.40 3.13
CA ILE A 353 14.56 6.26 2.68
C ILE A 353 14.13 7.70 2.89
N VAL A 354 14.97 8.48 3.56
CA VAL A 354 14.73 9.92 3.77
C VAL A 354 15.83 10.68 3.04
N MET A 355 15.44 11.54 2.09
CA MET A 355 16.38 12.33 1.28
C MET A 355 15.90 13.78 1.14
N GLU A 356 16.77 14.66 0.68
CA GLU A 356 16.45 16.07 0.38
C GLU A 356 15.31 16.17 -0.65
N TYR A 357 14.37 17.08 -0.42
CA TYR A 357 13.37 17.44 -1.41
C TYR A 357 13.89 18.51 -2.37
N LEU A 358 14.12 18.12 -3.62
CA LEU A 358 14.64 18.99 -4.68
C LEU A 358 13.58 19.94 -5.26
N GLU A 359 13.08 20.89 -4.47
CA GLU A 359 11.94 21.76 -4.83
C GLU A 359 12.14 22.57 -6.13
N GLU A 360 13.35 23.08 -6.39
CA GLU A 360 13.66 23.87 -7.60
C GLU A 360 13.99 23.00 -8.83
N TYR A 361 13.97 21.67 -8.72
CA TYR A 361 14.30 20.76 -9.81
C TYR A 361 13.06 20.14 -10.44
N LYS A 362 13.17 19.78 -11.71
CA LYS A 362 12.12 19.03 -12.43
C LYS A 362 12.73 17.86 -13.19
N PRO A 363 11.98 16.76 -13.43
CA PRO A 363 12.47 15.67 -14.26
C PRO A 363 12.84 16.16 -15.66
N LEU A 364 13.91 15.61 -16.24
CA LEU A 364 14.47 16.03 -17.52
C LEU A 364 13.43 16.04 -18.65
N HIS A 365 12.53 15.05 -18.70
CA HIS A 365 11.48 14.93 -19.72
C HIS A 365 10.46 16.10 -19.72
N THR A 366 10.46 16.95 -18.69
CA THR A 366 9.52 18.07 -18.58
C THR A 366 10.01 19.36 -19.24
N PHE A 367 11.27 19.40 -19.68
CA PHE A 367 11.88 20.57 -20.29
C PHE A 367 11.61 20.63 -21.81
N ASN A 368 11.61 21.86 -22.36
CA ASN A 368 11.51 22.08 -23.79
C ASN A 368 12.82 21.70 -24.52
N SER A 369 12.76 21.56 -25.84
CA SER A 369 13.91 21.13 -26.67
C SER A 369 15.15 22.02 -26.52
N GLU A 370 14.97 23.32 -26.28
CA GLU A 370 16.07 24.27 -26.12
C GLU A 370 16.89 24.00 -24.85
N ILE A 371 16.23 23.81 -23.70
CA ILE A 371 16.93 23.49 -22.45
C ILE A 371 17.40 22.04 -22.50
N PHE A 372 16.56 21.13 -22.99
CA PHE A 372 16.84 19.71 -23.07
C PHE A 372 18.14 19.41 -23.83
N SER A 373 18.33 19.98 -25.02
CA SER A 373 19.57 19.80 -25.80
C SER A 373 20.83 20.27 -25.07
N LYS A 374 20.74 21.33 -24.25
CA LYS A 374 21.87 21.82 -23.45
C LYS A 374 22.25 20.88 -22.30
N THR A 375 21.39 19.93 -21.92
CA THR A 375 21.67 18.98 -20.83
C THR A 375 22.54 17.80 -21.27
N GLU A 376 22.62 17.48 -22.57
CA GLU A 376 23.21 16.23 -23.06
C GLU A 376 24.65 16.02 -22.59
N SER A 377 25.51 17.01 -22.80
CA SER A 377 26.91 16.93 -22.38
C SER A 377 27.05 16.86 -20.85
N VAL A 378 26.18 17.55 -20.11
CA VAL A 378 26.17 17.55 -18.64
C VAL A 378 25.79 16.17 -18.11
N VAL A 379 24.72 15.56 -18.65
CA VAL A 379 24.24 14.23 -18.26
C VAL A 379 25.27 13.15 -18.61
N LYS A 380 25.86 13.19 -19.82
CA LYS A 380 26.89 12.23 -20.23
C LYS A 380 28.15 12.32 -19.35
N ASN A 381 28.59 13.53 -19.03
CA ASN A 381 29.73 13.75 -18.14
C ASN A 381 29.42 13.29 -16.70
N ALA A 382 28.24 13.58 -16.17
CA ALA A 382 27.82 13.12 -14.85
C ALA A 382 27.74 11.59 -14.75
N THR A 383 27.20 10.95 -15.79
CA THR A 383 27.14 9.49 -15.90
C THR A 383 28.55 8.89 -15.86
N LYS A 384 29.47 9.45 -16.66
CA LYS A 384 30.87 9.04 -16.65
C LYS A 384 31.52 9.23 -15.27
N SER A 385 31.36 10.39 -14.63
CA SER A 385 31.91 10.64 -13.30
C SER A 385 31.40 9.65 -12.25
N PHE A 386 30.12 9.29 -12.32
CA PHE A 386 29.53 8.30 -11.42
C PHE A 386 30.11 6.90 -11.65
N HIS A 387 30.29 6.50 -12.91
CA HIS A 387 30.94 5.25 -13.28
C HIS A 387 32.43 5.20 -12.91
N ASP A 388 33.14 6.31 -13.06
CA ASP A 388 34.56 6.43 -12.68
C ASP A 388 34.76 6.22 -11.16
N SER A 389 33.73 6.48 -10.36
CA SER A 389 33.70 6.14 -8.92
C SER A 389 33.38 4.66 -8.62
N GLY A 390 33.20 3.81 -9.64
CA GLY A 390 33.03 2.36 -9.51
C GLY A 390 31.58 1.88 -9.31
N TYR A 391 30.60 2.71 -9.61
CA TYR A 391 29.18 2.39 -9.45
C TYR A 391 28.43 2.45 -10.78
N VAL A 392 27.33 1.71 -10.86
CA VAL A 392 26.36 1.74 -11.96
C VAL A 392 24.98 2.02 -11.39
N HIS A 393 24.11 2.67 -12.16
CA HIS A 393 22.77 3.07 -11.69
C HIS A 393 21.71 2.07 -12.14
N GLY A 394 21.77 1.62 -13.39
CA GLY A 394 20.87 0.63 -13.99
C GLY A 394 19.51 1.16 -14.46
N ASP A 395 19.15 2.40 -14.10
CA ASP A 395 17.84 3.01 -14.44
C ASP A 395 17.95 4.51 -14.77
N LEU A 396 19.03 4.96 -15.43
CA LEU A 396 19.22 6.37 -15.82
C LEU A 396 18.30 6.80 -16.97
N ARG A 397 17.01 6.96 -16.65
CA ARG A 397 15.98 7.51 -17.54
C ARG A 397 15.78 9.00 -17.30
N ASP A 398 15.13 9.67 -18.24
CA ASP A 398 14.74 11.09 -18.15
C ASP A 398 13.81 11.40 -16.96
N GLU A 399 13.13 10.39 -16.40
CA GLU A 399 12.37 10.47 -15.14
C GLU A 399 13.23 10.47 -13.87
N ASN A 400 14.45 9.92 -13.95
CA ASN A 400 15.37 9.75 -12.83
C ASN A 400 16.56 10.75 -12.87
N ILE A 401 16.50 11.70 -13.81
CA ILE A 401 17.44 12.82 -13.92
C ILE A 401 16.67 14.11 -13.64
N MET A 402 16.95 14.70 -12.48
CA MET A 402 16.36 15.95 -12.04
C MET A 402 17.22 17.12 -12.50
N VAL A 403 16.62 18.15 -13.08
CA VAL A 403 17.33 19.30 -13.66
C VAL A 403 16.85 20.60 -13.03
N LYS A 404 17.81 21.46 -12.69
CA LYS A 404 17.60 22.86 -12.33
C LYS A 404 18.30 23.74 -13.36
N TYR A 405 17.53 24.58 -14.03
CA TYR A 405 18.05 25.56 -15.00
C TYR A 405 17.82 26.97 -14.49
N LYS A 406 18.88 27.68 -14.11
CA LYS A 406 18.81 29.04 -13.56
C LYS A 406 20.00 29.87 -14.03
N TYR A 407 19.72 31.08 -14.52
CA TYR A 407 20.75 32.01 -15.02
C TYR A 407 21.71 31.41 -16.06
N GLY A 408 21.19 30.58 -16.97
CA GLY A 408 21.99 29.91 -18.00
C GLY A 408 22.84 28.73 -17.51
N LYS A 409 22.77 28.38 -16.22
CA LYS A 409 23.47 27.22 -15.66
C LYS A 409 22.51 26.05 -15.51
N ILE A 410 23.01 24.87 -15.86
CA ILE A 410 22.35 23.57 -15.68
C ILE A 410 23.01 22.88 -14.51
N ASP A 411 22.20 22.49 -13.54
CA ASP A 411 22.57 21.60 -12.45
C ASP A 411 21.68 20.36 -12.53
N ILE A 412 22.26 19.18 -12.33
CA ILE A 412 21.53 17.91 -12.44
C ILE A 412 21.75 17.04 -11.21
N LYS A 413 20.72 16.25 -10.88
CA LYS A 413 20.78 15.25 -9.82
C LYS A 413 20.19 13.93 -10.33
N PHE A 414 20.90 12.83 -10.14
CA PHE A 414 20.37 11.48 -10.26
C PHE A 414 19.55 11.14 -9.02
N VAL A 415 18.45 10.43 -9.24
CA VAL A 415 17.55 9.93 -8.19
C VAL A 415 17.16 8.48 -8.53
N ASP A 416 16.55 7.79 -7.56
CA ASP A 416 16.11 6.40 -7.71
C ASP A 416 17.24 5.35 -7.78
N PHE A 417 18.00 5.27 -6.69
CA PHE A 417 19.11 4.31 -6.50
C PHE A 417 18.63 2.91 -6.07
N ASP A 418 17.41 2.49 -6.46
CA ASP A 418 16.84 1.20 -6.04
C ASP A 418 17.59 0.01 -6.64
N TRP A 419 18.15 0.17 -7.84
CA TRP A 419 18.91 -0.87 -8.56
C TRP A 419 20.40 -0.57 -8.64
N ALA A 420 20.81 0.63 -8.22
CA ALA A 420 22.20 1.05 -8.28
C ALA A 420 23.08 0.17 -7.39
N GLY A 421 24.39 0.14 -7.68
CA GLY A 421 25.35 -0.58 -6.86
C GLY A 421 26.73 -0.61 -7.49
N ARG A 422 27.65 -1.37 -6.89
CA ARG A 422 29.01 -1.51 -7.41
C ARG A 422 28.99 -2.20 -8.76
N GLU A 423 29.83 -1.72 -9.67
CA GLU A 423 30.04 -2.38 -10.95
C GLU A 423 30.58 -3.80 -10.72
N GLY A 424 30.00 -4.78 -11.41
CA GLY A 424 30.35 -6.20 -11.24
C GLY A 424 29.59 -6.91 -10.11
N GLU A 425 28.80 -6.20 -9.31
CA GLU A 425 27.99 -6.79 -8.22
C GLU A 425 26.49 -6.48 -8.37
N ALA A 426 26.14 -5.27 -8.80
CA ALA A 426 24.74 -4.85 -8.93
C ALA A 426 23.98 -5.69 -9.98
N MET A 427 22.76 -6.11 -9.68
CA MET A 427 21.95 -6.98 -10.53
C MET A 427 20.55 -6.42 -10.78
N TYR A 428 19.99 -6.68 -11.96
CA TYR A 428 18.61 -6.33 -12.26
C TYR A 428 17.60 -7.23 -11.55
N PRO A 429 16.48 -6.67 -11.08
CA PRO A 429 15.39 -7.45 -10.50
C PRO A 429 14.57 -8.19 -11.57
N GLU A 430 13.64 -9.03 -11.12
CA GLU A 430 12.67 -9.74 -11.98
C GLU A 430 11.56 -8.83 -12.54
N SER A 431 11.53 -7.55 -12.16
CA SER A 431 10.45 -6.60 -12.43
C SER A 431 10.74 -5.59 -13.55
N LEU A 432 11.62 -5.94 -14.50
CA LEU A 432 11.94 -5.08 -15.66
C LEU A 432 10.69 -4.73 -16.48
N ASN A 433 10.47 -3.44 -16.73
CA ASN A 433 9.36 -2.97 -17.55
C ASN A 433 9.68 -3.20 -19.05
N PRO A 434 8.91 -4.02 -19.78
CA PRO A 434 9.17 -4.32 -21.19
C PRO A 434 8.92 -3.13 -22.13
N ALA A 435 8.27 -2.06 -21.66
CA ALA A 435 8.04 -0.86 -22.46
C ALA A 435 9.27 0.05 -22.57
N ILE A 436 10.31 -0.18 -21.76
CA ILE A 436 11.57 0.55 -21.82
C ILE A 436 12.46 -0.09 -22.87
N ASN A 437 13.13 0.74 -23.68
CA ASN A 437 14.13 0.30 -24.65
C ASN A 437 15.43 -0.06 -23.91
N TRP A 438 15.47 -1.26 -23.34
CA TRP A 438 16.63 -1.79 -22.63
C TRP A 438 17.75 -2.17 -23.59
N HIS A 439 19.00 -2.07 -23.11
CA HIS A 439 20.14 -2.64 -23.80
C HIS A 439 19.96 -4.16 -23.98
N VAL A 440 20.40 -4.73 -25.11
CA VAL A 440 20.15 -6.15 -25.47
C VAL A 440 20.64 -7.17 -24.43
N ASP A 441 21.66 -6.81 -23.66
CA ASP A 441 22.23 -7.67 -22.63
C ASP A 441 21.50 -7.61 -21.29
N VAL A 442 20.57 -6.68 -21.10
CA VAL A 442 19.75 -6.54 -19.88
C VAL A 442 18.87 -7.78 -19.71
N GLY A 443 18.69 -8.22 -18.47
CA GLY A 443 17.82 -9.34 -18.13
C GLY A 443 17.78 -9.60 -16.64
N TRP A 444 16.82 -10.42 -16.20
CA TRP A 444 16.65 -10.76 -14.79
C TRP A 444 17.91 -11.39 -14.20
N HIS A 445 18.31 -10.94 -13.01
CA HIS A 445 19.50 -11.40 -12.29
C HIS A 445 20.81 -11.27 -13.06
N LYS A 446 20.84 -10.46 -14.12
CA LYS A 446 22.08 -10.12 -14.81
C LYS A 446 22.72 -8.89 -14.18
N LEU A 447 24.04 -8.86 -14.25
CA LEU A 447 24.83 -7.72 -13.81
C LEU A 447 24.43 -6.45 -14.57
N ILE A 448 24.27 -5.36 -13.80
CA ILE A 448 24.15 -4.01 -14.33
C ILE A 448 25.54 -3.57 -14.76
N LYS A 449 25.66 -3.03 -15.97
CA LYS A 449 26.91 -2.59 -16.57
C LYS A 449 26.82 -1.14 -17.02
N ARG A 450 27.97 -0.47 -17.17
CA ARG A 450 28.07 0.92 -17.64
C ARG A 450 27.38 1.11 -18.99
N GLU A 451 27.48 0.13 -19.88
CA GLU A 451 26.87 0.17 -21.20
C GLU A 451 25.34 0.27 -21.14
N HIS A 452 24.71 -0.25 -20.08
CA HIS A 452 23.27 -0.14 -19.90
C HIS A 452 22.85 1.28 -19.56
N ASP A 453 23.60 1.95 -18.68
CA ASP A 453 23.39 3.36 -18.34
C ASP A 453 23.64 4.26 -19.55
N HIS A 454 24.73 4.03 -20.28
CA HIS A 454 25.02 4.77 -21.52
C HIS A 454 23.92 4.59 -22.56
N HIS A 455 23.42 3.36 -22.75
CA HIS A 455 22.34 3.07 -23.67
C HIS A 455 21.05 3.83 -23.30
N LEU A 456 20.68 3.84 -22.01
CA LEU A 456 19.51 4.60 -21.55
C LEU A 456 19.71 6.11 -21.77
N VAL A 457 20.89 6.65 -21.43
CA VAL A 457 21.21 8.07 -21.61
C VAL A 457 21.21 8.47 -23.08
N ASP A 458 21.79 7.68 -23.98
CA ASP A 458 21.77 7.97 -25.42
C ASP A 458 20.35 7.93 -25.98
N ASN A 459 19.53 6.97 -25.55
CA ASN A 459 18.12 6.87 -25.96
C ASN A 459 17.27 8.08 -25.54
N ILE A 460 17.67 8.83 -24.51
CA ILE A 460 17.01 10.10 -24.14
C ILE A 460 17.11 11.11 -25.29
N TYR A 461 18.23 11.15 -26.02
CA TYR A 461 18.54 12.17 -27.02
C TYR A 461 18.35 11.72 -28.48
N ILE A 462 18.29 10.41 -28.75
CA ILE A 462 18.06 9.85 -30.09
C ILE A 462 16.66 10.19 -30.64
N ASP A 463 15.64 10.29 -29.79
CA ASP A 463 14.25 10.60 -30.19
C ASP A 463 14.05 12.07 -30.68
N MET A 464 15.11 12.88 -30.81
CA MET A 464 15.05 14.26 -31.32
C MET A 464 15.41 14.45 -32.80
N SER A 465 15.90 13.44 -33.51
CA SER A 465 16.23 13.60 -34.94
C SER A 465 15.03 13.53 -35.88
N ASP A 466 13.85 13.13 -35.38
CA ASP A 466 12.60 13.11 -36.14
C ASP A 466 11.56 14.05 -35.51
N ASP A 467 11.16 15.06 -36.26
CA ASP A 467 10.23 16.15 -35.89
C ASP A 467 8.77 15.66 -35.73
N LYS A 468 8.54 14.64 -34.89
CA LYS A 468 7.19 14.18 -34.51
C LYS A 468 7.13 13.91 -33.01
N PRO A 469 6.27 14.62 -32.24
CA PRO A 469 6.01 14.25 -30.86
C PRO A 469 5.41 12.83 -30.85
N SER A 470 6.10 11.89 -30.21
CA SER A 470 5.75 10.47 -30.30
C SER A 470 4.41 10.20 -29.59
N LYS A 471 3.32 10.23 -30.38
CA LYS A 471 1.98 9.73 -29.99
C LYS A 471 2.01 8.30 -29.43
N LYS A 472 3.09 7.54 -29.64
CA LYS A 472 3.30 6.19 -29.11
C LYS A 472 3.72 6.16 -27.63
N ARG A 473 4.58 7.06 -27.13
CA ARG A 473 4.89 7.12 -25.68
C ARG A 473 3.68 7.59 -24.87
N ARG A 474 2.92 8.56 -25.40
CA ARG A 474 1.67 9.04 -24.79
C ARG A 474 0.58 7.98 -24.71
N ARG A 475 0.48 7.10 -25.72
CA ARG A 475 -0.46 5.96 -25.73
C ARG A 475 -0.05 4.80 -24.82
N LEU A 476 1.24 4.63 -24.54
CA LEU A 476 1.73 3.62 -23.61
C LEU A 476 1.58 4.07 -22.15
N SER A 477 1.79 5.36 -21.85
CA SER A 477 1.46 5.91 -20.53
C SER A 477 -0.04 5.88 -20.24
N GLU A 478 -0.91 6.01 -21.26
CA GLU A 478 -2.37 5.90 -21.13
C GLU A 478 -2.86 4.47 -20.83
N TRP A 479 -2.00 3.44 -20.98
CA TRP A 479 -2.32 2.03 -20.68
C TRP A 479 -1.54 1.50 -19.46
N MET A 480 -0.63 2.30 -18.90
CA MET A 480 0.17 1.99 -17.71
C MET A 480 -0.11 2.93 -16.53
N SER A 481 -1.06 3.87 -16.66
CA SER A 481 -1.54 4.75 -15.58
C SER A 481 -2.59 4.08 -14.71
#